data_AF-A0A7C2CF10-F1
#
_entry.id   AF-A0A7C2CF10-F1
#
_cell.length_a   1.000
_cell.length_b   1.000
_cell.length_c   1.000
_cell.angle_alpha   90.00
_cell.angle_beta   90.00
_cell.angle_gamma   90.00
#
_symmetry.space_group_name_H-M   'P 1'
#
loop_
_entity.id
_entity.type
_entity.pdbx_description
1 polymer ?
#
loop_
_entity_poly.entity_id
_entity_poly.type
_entity_poly.pdbx_seq_one_letter_code
_entity_poly.pdbx_strand_id
1 'polypeptide(L)'
;MKKEKNRSTRHERSSPEWTRREFIRLLAGGIVSPLITRLRPGEFPGPAISNDLFWIKNIPDNPFYNPANPNLHLGLDSLLYLMADSGLKFYRSETYHYLAGPQGLISRDDVVLIKVNAQWKYRGCTNSDLIRGLIQRILDHPDGFNGEIVIIENGQGRGSLACNTSAAYGDATVRANANDERHSFIYLVDHIFCDPRVSYFLLDPIMGIFIGPDDHVTNGYRRYENVSYPCFTTALGHRVELREGLWQGKGYSSNLKLINVPVLKHHDTGGSEITASLKHFYGLVSMADGYSSYRHYAGLGETCGKMVVSVITPVLNIIDAIWVSHSSLTGYPASTTFRANQLLASQDPVALDYWAAKYILFPIDNNSRHHPDFPGIEKWLSAACEIINARGGLKDLARGIVVERVTKNEAEMNAHSTEAGNFLHQIKMSVFPSELSFVFAGSRAIRIKEKEAFLSFSENFPFRWWAESDSDWLLVEPASGIGKSRIIVRANASGLDRGRYRGLIYIYCPDAANSPVLLKGDVNIF
;
A
#
# COMPACT_ATOMS: atom_id res chain seq x y z
N MET A 1 -57.22 38.08 40.40
CA MET A 1 -56.60 38.65 41.61
C MET A 1 -55.72 37.57 42.25
N LYS A 2 -54.40 37.82 42.39
CA LYS A 2 -53.31 37.02 43.04
C LYS A 2 -53.04 35.60 42.48
N LYS A 3 -51.96 35.37 41.69
CA LYS A 3 -50.54 35.11 42.05
C LYS A 3 -50.32 33.97 43.05
N GLU A 4 -49.72 32.88 42.60
CA GLU A 4 -48.45 32.39 43.15
C GLU A 4 -47.66 31.51 42.15
N LYS A 5 -46.35 31.72 42.13
CA LYS A 5 -45.34 31.08 41.28
C LYS A 5 -44.87 29.79 41.96
N ASN A 6 -44.57 28.75 41.18
CA ASN A 6 -43.54 27.80 41.59
C ASN A 6 -42.56 27.53 40.45
N ARG A 7 -41.27 27.76 40.78
CA ARG A 7 -40.10 27.66 39.92
C ARG A 7 -39.64 26.19 39.86
N SER A 8 -39.43 25.67 38.66
CA SER A 8 -38.63 24.48 38.38
C SER A 8 -37.29 24.93 37.81
N THR A 9 -36.21 24.72 38.56
CA THR A 9 -34.83 24.95 38.12
C THR A 9 -34.32 23.73 37.34
N ARG A 10 -34.17 23.89 36.03
CA ARG A 10 -33.48 22.95 35.13
C ARG A 10 -32.04 23.44 34.99
N HIS A 11 -31.05 22.66 35.45
CA HIS A 11 -29.65 22.92 35.15
C HIS A 11 -29.33 22.33 33.77
N GLU A 12 -29.34 23.17 32.74
CA GLU A 12 -28.63 22.90 31.48
C GLU A 12 -27.13 23.09 31.75
N ARG A 13 -26.34 22.03 31.54
CA ARG A 13 -24.88 22.15 31.38
C ARG A 13 -24.63 22.45 29.92
N SER A 14 -24.31 23.70 29.62
CA SER A 14 -23.74 24.15 28.35
C SER A 14 -22.38 23.48 28.14
N SER A 15 -22.21 22.79 27.01
CA SER A 15 -20.91 22.41 26.45
C SER A 15 -20.08 23.65 26.11
N PRO A 16 -18.76 23.67 26.35
CA PRO A 16 -17.95 24.86 26.08
C PRO A 16 -17.75 25.03 24.57
N GLU A 17 -18.20 26.16 24.03
CA GLU A 17 -17.88 26.60 22.68
C GLU A 17 -16.43 27.10 22.64
N TRP A 18 -15.60 26.48 21.79
CA TRP A 18 -14.20 26.87 21.61
C TRP A 18 -14.12 28.04 20.64
N THR A 19 -13.40 29.09 21.03
CA THR A 19 -13.22 30.25 20.16
C THR A 19 -12.12 30.02 19.12
N ARG A 20 -12.25 30.62 17.93
CA ARG A 20 -11.24 30.58 16.84
C ARG A 20 -9.81 30.94 17.28
N ARG A 21 -9.63 31.65 18.40
CA ARG A 21 -8.32 32.00 18.99
C ARG A 21 -7.69 30.87 19.82
N GLU A 22 -8.48 29.96 20.36
CA GLU A 22 -7.99 28.80 21.11
C GLU A 22 -7.54 27.68 20.17
N PHE A 23 -8.19 27.54 19.01
CA PHE A 23 -7.80 26.62 17.95
C PHE A 23 -6.41 26.96 17.35
N ILE A 24 -6.07 28.24 17.21
CA ILE A 24 -4.79 28.68 16.64
C ILE A 24 -3.60 28.46 17.60
N ARG A 25 -3.83 28.37 18.92
CA ARG A 25 -2.76 28.07 19.90
C ARG A 25 -2.36 26.60 19.95
N LEU A 26 -3.18 25.69 19.41
CA LEU A 26 -2.86 24.26 19.36
C LEU A 26 -1.95 23.87 18.18
N LEU A 27 -1.84 24.73 17.17
CA LEU A 27 -0.97 24.53 16.00
C LEU A 27 0.44 25.10 16.15
N ALA A 28 0.76 25.74 17.27
CA ALA A 28 2.08 26.32 17.51
C ALA A 28 2.44 26.26 19.01
N GLY A 29 2.98 25.14 19.46
CA GLY A 29 3.61 25.05 20.79
C GLY A 29 3.58 23.65 21.39
N GLY A 30 4.61 22.86 21.11
CA GLY A 30 4.91 21.69 21.93
C GLY A 30 5.39 22.13 23.31
N ILE A 31 4.65 21.79 24.36
CA ILE A 31 5.15 21.73 25.74
C ILE A 31 4.48 20.54 26.44
N VAL A 32 5.32 19.56 26.79
CA VAL A 32 5.01 18.46 27.71
C VAL A 32 4.93 19.01 29.13
N SER A 33 3.88 18.68 29.87
CA SER A 33 3.83 18.91 31.33
C SER A 33 3.59 17.57 32.04
N PRO A 34 4.40 17.18 33.04
CA PRO A 34 4.34 15.85 33.62
C PRO A 34 3.34 15.83 34.78
N LEU A 35 2.28 15.04 34.67
CA LEU A 35 1.48 14.65 35.82
C LEU A 35 1.97 13.28 36.31
N ILE A 36 2.91 13.29 37.25
CA ILE A 36 3.39 12.07 37.91
C ILE A 36 2.24 11.49 38.73
N THR A 37 1.61 10.44 38.20
CA THR A 37 0.72 9.56 38.97
C THR A 37 1.54 8.38 39.48
N ARG A 38 1.51 8.15 40.79
CA ARG A 38 2.23 7.06 41.46
C ARG A 38 1.74 5.70 40.95
N LEU A 39 2.58 4.98 40.22
CA LEU A 39 2.35 3.58 39.84
C LEU A 39 2.57 2.67 41.06
N ARG A 40 1.68 1.68 41.24
CA ARG A 40 1.85 0.59 42.21
C ARG A 40 2.92 -0.38 41.67
N PRO A 41 3.81 -0.96 42.51
CA PRO A 41 4.79 -1.93 42.05
C PRO A 41 4.07 -3.27 41.77
N GLY A 42 4.04 -3.71 40.51
CA GLY A 42 3.50 -5.03 40.14
C GLY A 42 3.04 -5.21 38.69
N GLU A 43 2.82 -4.14 37.93
CA GLU A 43 2.47 -4.23 36.51
C GLU A 43 3.60 -3.63 35.68
N PHE A 44 4.52 -4.48 35.22
CA PHE A 44 5.28 -4.13 34.03
C PHE A 44 4.33 -4.38 32.85
N PRO A 45 3.84 -3.36 32.13
CA PRO A 45 3.19 -3.61 30.87
C PRO A 45 4.25 -4.31 30.00
N GLY A 46 3.88 -5.44 29.38
CA GLY A 46 4.67 -5.98 28.28
C GLY A 46 4.93 -4.88 27.24
N PRO A 47 5.90 -5.05 26.32
CA PRO A 47 6.15 -4.06 25.29
C PRO A 47 4.80 -3.65 24.66
N ALA A 48 4.50 -2.34 24.69
CA ALA A 48 3.24 -1.82 24.21
C ALA A 48 3.04 -2.30 22.78
N ILE A 49 2.00 -3.10 22.54
CA ILE A 49 1.63 -3.52 21.20
C ILE A 49 1.25 -2.23 20.45
N SER A 50 1.94 -1.95 19.35
CA SER A 50 1.64 -0.80 18.51
C SER A 50 1.57 -1.24 17.06
N ASN A 51 0.39 -1.14 16.47
CA ASN A 51 0.14 -1.53 15.09
C ASN A 51 0.43 -0.36 14.16
N ASP A 52 1.36 -0.57 13.23
CA ASP A 52 1.75 0.48 12.29
C ASP A 52 0.63 0.81 11.30
N LEU A 53 0.41 2.11 11.10
CA LEU A 53 -0.42 2.68 10.06
C LEU A 53 0.41 3.64 9.24
N PHE A 54 0.27 3.60 7.93
CA PHE A 54 1.05 4.41 7.01
C PHE A 54 0.11 5.34 6.27
N TRP A 55 0.32 6.65 6.36
CA TRP A 55 -0.60 7.66 5.82
C TRP A 55 0.12 8.64 4.90
N ILE A 56 -0.21 8.57 3.61
CA ILE A 56 0.32 9.46 2.57
C ILE A 56 -0.67 10.58 2.29
N LYS A 57 -0.16 11.81 2.25
CA LYS A 57 -0.93 13.04 2.02
C LYS A 57 -0.51 13.77 0.75
N ASN A 58 -1.40 14.62 0.25
CA ASN A 58 -1.16 15.54 -0.87
C ASN A 58 -0.60 14.85 -2.14
N ILE A 59 -1.16 13.70 -2.50
CA ILE A 59 -0.86 13.04 -3.77
C ILE A 59 -1.26 13.99 -4.91
N PRO A 60 -0.37 14.29 -5.87
CA PRO A 60 -0.68 15.22 -6.93
C PRO A 60 -1.77 14.68 -7.84
N ASP A 61 -2.49 15.60 -8.46
CA ASP A 61 -3.65 15.27 -9.28
C ASP A 61 -3.32 14.31 -10.42
N ASN A 62 -2.16 14.51 -11.06
CA ASN A 62 -1.50 13.52 -11.89
C ASN A 62 -0.44 12.80 -11.03
N PRO A 63 -0.66 11.52 -10.65
CA PRO A 63 0.25 10.81 -9.77
C PRO A 63 1.43 10.15 -10.50
N PHE A 64 1.44 10.15 -11.84
CA PHE A 64 2.51 9.56 -12.64
C PHE A 64 3.67 10.54 -12.80
N TYR A 65 4.85 10.17 -12.31
CA TYR A 65 5.96 11.12 -12.13
C TYR A 65 7.26 10.73 -12.87
N ASN A 66 7.36 9.51 -13.38
CA ASN A 66 8.55 9.03 -14.08
C ASN A 66 8.22 8.74 -15.56
N PRO A 67 8.64 9.60 -16.51
CA PRO A 67 8.38 9.37 -17.93
C PRO A 67 9.01 8.09 -18.49
N ALA A 68 10.12 7.62 -17.92
CA ALA A 68 10.76 6.36 -18.34
C ALA A 68 10.00 5.13 -17.81
N ASN A 69 9.30 5.27 -16.69
CA ASN A 69 8.46 4.24 -16.08
C ASN A 69 7.05 4.79 -15.86
N PRO A 70 6.23 4.93 -16.92
CA PRO A 70 5.01 5.74 -16.91
C PRO A 70 3.87 5.16 -16.04
N ASN A 71 4.05 3.96 -15.49
CA ASN A 71 3.09 3.29 -14.62
C ASN A 71 3.34 3.57 -13.12
N LEU A 72 4.49 4.15 -12.74
CA LEU A 72 4.81 4.42 -11.34
C LEU A 72 3.90 5.51 -10.75
N HIS A 73 3.30 5.20 -9.59
CA HIS A 73 2.34 6.07 -8.91
C HIS A 73 2.97 6.70 -7.66
N LEU A 74 3.15 8.02 -7.65
CA LEU A 74 3.91 8.74 -6.63
C LEU A 74 3.42 8.44 -5.21
N GLY A 75 2.10 8.45 -4.99
CA GLY A 75 1.51 8.18 -3.67
C GLY A 75 1.73 6.74 -3.20
N LEU A 76 1.74 5.77 -4.12
CA LEU A 76 1.97 4.38 -3.78
C LEU A 76 3.44 4.16 -3.45
N ASP A 77 4.32 4.71 -4.27
CA ASP A 77 5.75 4.64 -4.02
C ASP A 77 6.07 5.29 -2.67
N SER A 78 5.44 6.42 -2.35
CA SER A 78 5.57 7.06 -1.03
C SER A 78 5.22 6.12 0.11
N LEU A 79 4.12 5.40 -0.08
CA LEU A 79 3.63 4.44 0.88
C LEU A 79 4.64 3.31 1.09
N LEU A 80 5.15 2.72 0.01
CA LEU A 80 6.11 1.60 0.10
C LEU A 80 7.42 2.00 0.77
N TYR A 81 7.92 3.21 0.51
CA TYR A 81 9.13 3.70 1.16
C TYR A 81 8.89 4.02 2.65
N LEU A 82 7.76 4.66 2.99
CA LEU A 82 7.40 4.91 4.39
C LEU A 82 7.23 3.60 5.18
N MET A 83 6.66 2.57 4.56
CA MET A 83 6.58 1.22 5.14
C MET A 83 7.98 0.64 5.40
N ALA A 84 8.88 0.77 4.42
CA ALA A 84 10.24 0.25 4.53
C ALA A 84 11.06 0.95 5.62
N ASP A 85 10.87 2.26 5.81
CA ASP A 85 11.49 3.02 6.91
C ASP A 85 11.07 2.51 8.30
N SER A 86 9.83 2.03 8.42
CA SER A 86 9.32 1.39 9.63
C SER A 86 9.59 -0.13 9.67
N GLY A 87 10.41 -0.65 8.76
CA GLY A 87 10.84 -2.05 8.72
C GLY A 87 9.90 -3.02 8.01
N LEU A 88 8.77 -2.56 7.48
CA LEU A 88 7.82 -3.37 6.72
C LEU A 88 8.13 -3.32 5.22
N LYS A 89 8.87 -4.30 4.73
CA LYS A 89 9.36 -4.33 3.34
C LYS A 89 8.33 -4.92 2.39
N PHE A 90 8.18 -4.32 1.20
CA PHE A 90 7.22 -4.80 0.21
C PHE A 90 7.66 -6.13 -0.42
N TYR A 91 8.93 -6.26 -0.79
CA TYR A 91 9.46 -7.44 -1.49
C TYR A 91 10.12 -8.44 -0.53
N ARG A 92 9.74 -9.70 -0.65
CA ARG A 92 10.38 -10.83 0.00
C ARG A 92 11.52 -11.35 -0.88
N SER A 93 12.75 -11.10 -0.43
CA SER A 93 13.96 -11.49 -1.14
C SER A 93 15.04 -11.93 -0.16
N GLU A 94 15.90 -12.87 -0.58
CA GLU A 94 17.16 -13.17 0.12
C GLU A 94 18.15 -12.01 -0.01
N THR A 95 18.04 -11.24 -1.10
CA THR A 95 18.80 -10.01 -1.28
C THR A 95 18.16 -8.89 -0.48
N TYR A 96 18.97 -8.22 0.34
CA TYR A 96 18.54 -7.00 0.99
C TYR A 96 18.55 -5.83 -0.02
N HIS A 97 17.47 -5.08 -0.02
CA HIS A 97 17.31 -3.82 -0.71
C HIS A 97 16.55 -2.86 0.21
N TYR A 98 16.36 -1.61 -0.18
CA TYR A 98 15.54 -0.69 0.61
C TYR A 98 14.12 -1.25 0.80
N LEU A 99 13.42 -1.52 -0.31
CA LEU A 99 12.10 -2.14 -0.32
C LEU A 99 12.09 -3.69 -0.18
N ALA A 100 13.26 -4.35 -0.07
CA ALA A 100 13.33 -5.83 -0.08
C ALA A 100 14.13 -6.45 1.08
N GLY A 101 13.68 -7.62 1.51
CA GLY A 101 14.39 -8.45 2.48
C GLY A 101 13.61 -9.71 2.84
N PRO A 102 14.17 -10.60 3.68
CA PRO A 102 13.61 -11.94 3.88
C PRO A 102 12.24 -11.95 4.57
N GLN A 103 11.87 -10.86 5.24
CA GLN A 103 10.57 -10.69 5.90
C GLN A 103 9.54 -9.93 5.05
N GLY A 104 9.85 -9.63 3.78
CA GLY A 104 8.94 -8.86 2.94
C GLY A 104 7.61 -9.57 2.63
N LEU A 105 6.68 -8.83 2.04
CA LEU A 105 5.30 -9.28 1.82
C LEU A 105 5.16 -10.23 0.62
N ILE A 106 5.73 -9.83 -0.52
CA ILE A 106 5.54 -10.47 -1.83
C ILE A 106 6.86 -11.05 -2.34
N SER A 107 6.90 -12.36 -2.57
CA SER A 107 8.00 -13.07 -3.21
C SER A 107 7.82 -13.11 -4.74
N ARG A 108 8.92 -13.36 -5.46
CA ARG A 108 8.94 -13.41 -6.93
C ARG A 108 7.97 -14.42 -7.56
N ASP A 109 7.66 -15.53 -6.88
CA ASP A 109 6.84 -16.63 -7.43
C ASP A 109 5.44 -16.69 -6.81
N ASP A 110 5.02 -15.62 -6.10
CA ASP A 110 3.69 -15.55 -5.50
C ASP A 110 2.60 -15.30 -6.54
N VAL A 111 1.46 -15.96 -6.36
CA VAL A 111 0.20 -15.53 -6.98
C VAL A 111 -0.41 -14.45 -6.07
N VAL A 112 -0.55 -13.24 -6.58
CA VAL A 112 -1.02 -12.06 -5.85
C VAL A 112 -2.42 -11.69 -6.30
N LEU A 113 -3.40 -11.92 -5.43
CA LEU A 113 -4.76 -11.44 -5.62
C LEU A 113 -4.84 -9.97 -5.18
N ILE A 114 -5.33 -9.10 -6.06
CA ILE A 114 -5.64 -7.71 -5.76
C ILE A 114 -7.16 -7.58 -5.69
N LYS A 115 -7.69 -7.43 -4.48
CA LYS A 115 -9.12 -7.24 -4.26
C LYS A 115 -9.47 -5.76 -4.40
N VAL A 116 -10.29 -5.43 -5.40
CA VAL A 116 -10.76 -4.06 -5.68
C VAL A 116 -12.23 -3.90 -5.34
N ASN A 117 -12.74 -2.67 -5.25
CA ASN A 117 -14.16 -2.38 -5.32
C ASN A 117 -14.53 -2.13 -6.79
N ALA A 118 -15.45 -2.93 -7.34
CA ALA A 118 -15.99 -2.71 -8.68
C ALA A 118 -17.50 -3.04 -8.78
N GLN A 119 -18.21 -3.09 -7.64
CA GLN A 119 -19.68 -3.06 -7.61
C GLN A 119 -20.27 -1.80 -8.26
N TRP A 120 -19.54 -0.69 -8.15
CA TRP A 120 -19.94 0.64 -8.59
C TRP A 120 -18.94 1.17 -9.62
N LYS A 121 -19.26 2.29 -10.28
CA LYS A 121 -18.35 3.05 -11.13
C LYS A 121 -18.11 4.45 -10.55
N TYR A 122 -17.38 5.34 -11.24
CA TYR A 122 -16.95 6.65 -10.71
C TYR A 122 -16.21 6.52 -9.38
N ARG A 123 -16.40 7.44 -8.43
CA ARG A 123 -15.69 7.45 -7.13
C ARG A 123 -16.26 6.42 -6.13
N GLY A 124 -17.01 5.44 -6.63
CA GLY A 124 -17.59 4.34 -5.87
C GLY A 124 -16.80 3.04 -6.02
N CYS A 125 -15.85 2.99 -6.96
CA CYS A 125 -14.87 1.93 -7.16
C CYS A 125 -13.45 2.36 -6.75
N THR A 126 -12.58 1.39 -6.55
CA THR A 126 -11.15 1.61 -6.27
C THR A 126 -10.48 2.35 -7.42
N ASN A 127 -9.58 3.28 -7.10
CA ASN A 127 -8.86 4.05 -8.08
C ASN A 127 -7.95 3.15 -8.95
N SER A 128 -8.19 3.12 -10.26
CA SER A 128 -7.42 2.25 -11.17
C SER A 128 -6.03 2.80 -11.48
N ASP A 129 -5.76 4.10 -11.34
CA ASP A 129 -4.39 4.64 -11.41
C ASP A 129 -3.53 4.16 -10.23
N LEU A 130 -4.12 4.00 -9.04
CA LEU A 130 -3.47 3.34 -7.89
C LEU A 130 -3.18 1.87 -8.19
N ILE A 131 -4.16 1.13 -8.72
CA ILE A 131 -3.97 -0.29 -9.08
C ILE A 131 -2.90 -0.44 -10.17
N ARG A 132 -2.82 0.48 -11.14
CA ARG A 132 -1.74 0.53 -12.13
C ARG A 132 -0.37 0.64 -11.47
N GLY A 133 -0.21 1.55 -10.52
CA GLY A 133 1.03 1.65 -9.75
C GLY A 133 1.37 0.36 -9.00
N LEU A 134 0.36 -0.28 -8.40
CA LEU A 134 0.54 -1.49 -7.61
C LEU A 134 0.98 -2.69 -8.45
N ILE A 135 0.32 -2.89 -9.60
CA ILE A 135 0.71 -3.93 -10.56
C ILE A 135 2.15 -3.70 -11.03
N GLN A 136 2.49 -2.47 -11.42
CA GLN A 136 3.86 -2.15 -11.84
C GLN A 136 4.87 -2.49 -10.75
N ARG A 137 4.60 -2.09 -9.49
CA ARG A 137 5.51 -2.39 -8.38
C ARG A 137 5.67 -3.88 -8.11
N ILE A 138 4.63 -4.70 -8.27
CA ILE A 138 4.78 -6.15 -8.14
C ILE A 138 5.62 -6.73 -9.29
N LEU A 139 5.38 -6.28 -10.53
CA LEU A 139 6.18 -6.68 -11.69
C LEU A 139 7.66 -6.31 -11.56
N ASP A 140 7.94 -5.15 -10.93
CA ASP A 140 9.28 -4.63 -10.64
C ASP A 140 9.97 -5.32 -9.45
N HIS A 141 9.50 -6.51 -9.04
CA HIS A 141 10.17 -7.28 -7.99
C HIS A 141 11.68 -7.37 -8.28
N PRO A 142 12.58 -7.05 -7.33
CA PRO A 142 14.01 -6.88 -7.62
C PRO A 142 14.72 -8.16 -8.07
N ASP A 143 14.17 -9.32 -7.70
CA ASP A 143 14.66 -10.61 -8.21
C ASP A 143 14.07 -10.98 -9.58
N GLY A 144 13.18 -10.15 -10.15
CA GLY A 144 12.30 -10.46 -11.27
C GLY A 144 11.06 -11.23 -10.81
N PHE A 145 9.87 -10.81 -11.25
CA PHE A 145 8.60 -11.45 -10.90
C PHE A 145 8.23 -12.59 -11.87
N ASN A 146 7.92 -13.77 -11.36
CA ASN A 146 7.52 -14.94 -12.14
C ASN A 146 6.11 -15.44 -11.81
N GLY A 147 5.50 -14.91 -10.76
CA GLY A 147 4.15 -15.28 -10.34
C GLY A 147 3.05 -14.70 -11.24
N GLU A 148 1.85 -14.64 -10.69
CA GLU A 148 0.67 -14.08 -11.35
C GLU A 148 0.07 -12.97 -10.49
N ILE A 149 -0.48 -11.93 -11.10
CA ILE A 149 -1.23 -10.86 -10.46
C ILE A 149 -2.67 -10.95 -10.97
N VAL A 150 -3.64 -11.14 -10.07
CA VAL A 150 -5.05 -11.33 -10.45
C VAL A 150 -5.92 -10.28 -9.77
N ILE A 151 -6.52 -9.39 -10.55
CA ILE A 151 -7.52 -8.45 -10.04
C ILE A 151 -8.83 -9.20 -9.82
N ILE A 152 -9.35 -9.20 -8.60
CA ILE A 152 -10.59 -9.90 -8.26
C ILE A 152 -11.64 -8.96 -7.66
N GLU A 153 -12.91 -9.27 -7.94
CA GLU A 153 -14.04 -8.61 -7.30
C GLU A 153 -15.28 -9.51 -7.29
N ASN A 154 -16.09 -9.41 -6.23
CA ASN A 154 -17.50 -9.80 -6.23
C ASN A 154 -18.34 -8.56 -5.91
N GLY A 155 -19.02 -8.01 -6.91
CA GLY A 155 -19.91 -6.86 -6.78
C GLY A 155 -21.34 -7.24 -6.41
N GLN A 156 -21.56 -8.45 -5.89
CA GLN A 156 -22.85 -8.96 -5.42
C GLN A 156 -23.92 -9.00 -6.52
N GLY A 157 -23.51 -9.41 -7.72
CA GLY A 157 -24.36 -9.54 -8.91
C GLY A 157 -24.46 -8.27 -9.74
N ARG A 158 -23.67 -7.25 -9.39
CA ARG A 158 -23.67 -5.92 -10.03
C ARG A 158 -22.26 -5.45 -10.39
N GLY A 159 -21.25 -6.25 -10.07
CA GLY A 159 -19.84 -5.95 -10.29
C GLY A 159 -19.49 -5.88 -11.76
N SER A 160 -18.57 -4.98 -12.09
CA SER A 160 -17.95 -4.93 -13.40
C SER A 160 -16.53 -4.41 -13.30
N LEU A 161 -15.55 -5.25 -13.65
CA LEU A 161 -14.14 -4.84 -13.77
C LEU A 161 -13.89 -3.93 -14.99
N ALA A 162 -14.85 -3.85 -15.91
CA ALA A 162 -14.87 -2.84 -16.98
C ALA A 162 -15.40 -1.47 -16.49
N CYS A 163 -15.84 -1.34 -15.24
CA CYS A 163 -16.42 -0.12 -14.68
C CYS A 163 -17.62 0.43 -15.49
N ASN A 164 -18.43 -0.47 -16.05
CA ASN A 164 -19.58 -0.14 -16.92
C ASN A 164 -20.93 -0.60 -16.36
N THR A 165 -21.00 -0.87 -15.05
CA THR A 165 -22.27 -1.22 -14.38
C THR A 165 -23.31 -0.09 -14.55
N SER A 166 -24.57 -0.47 -14.78
CA SER A 166 -25.64 0.47 -15.13
C SER A 166 -26.69 0.66 -14.04
N ALA A 167 -26.73 -0.24 -13.05
CA ALA A 167 -27.85 -0.37 -12.10
C ALA A 167 -28.17 0.92 -11.32
N ALA A 168 -27.20 1.82 -11.12
CA ALA A 168 -27.37 3.09 -10.39
C ALA A 168 -27.11 4.35 -11.22
N TYR A 169 -26.85 4.24 -12.54
CA TYR A 169 -26.29 5.36 -13.33
C TYR A 169 -27.08 5.69 -14.61
N GLY A 170 -28.08 4.88 -14.97
CA GLY A 170 -28.91 5.11 -16.17
C GLY A 170 -28.24 4.74 -17.50
N ASP A 171 -26.95 4.42 -17.51
CA ASP A 171 -26.20 3.96 -18.69
C ASP A 171 -25.10 2.94 -18.34
N ALA A 172 -24.62 2.24 -19.37
CA ALA A 172 -23.50 1.31 -19.29
C ALA A 172 -22.19 1.90 -19.85
N THR A 173 -22.00 3.22 -19.79
CA THR A 173 -20.71 3.83 -20.19
C THR A 173 -19.63 3.47 -19.17
N VAL A 174 -18.41 3.21 -19.67
CA VAL A 174 -17.22 2.97 -18.84
C VAL A 174 -16.86 4.26 -18.12
N ARG A 175 -16.86 4.23 -16.79
CA ARG A 175 -16.48 5.37 -15.93
C ARG A 175 -15.68 4.89 -14.74
N ALA A 176 -14.41 4.56 -14.94
CA ALA A 176 -13.51 4.13 -13.88
C ALA A 176 -13.16 5.28 -12.91
N ASN A 177 -12.76 4.93 -11.68
CA ASN A 177 -12.15 5.88 -10.77
C ASN A 177 -10.70 6.16 -11.18
N ALA A 178 -10.49 6.94 -12.24
CA ALA A 178 -9.17 7.32 -12.71
C ALA A 178 -9.19 8.75 -13.25
N ASN A 179 -8.00 9.30 -13.51
CA ASN A 179 -7.84 10.54 -14.23
C ASN A 179 -8.35 10.42 -15.68
N ASP A 180 -8.09 9.30 -16.34
CA ASP A 180 -8.80 8.91 -17.56
C ASP A 180 -9.87 7.88 -17.20
N GLU A 181 -11.14 8.30 -17.19
CA GLU A 181 -12.27 7.45 -16.78
C GLU A 181 -12.49 6.24 -17.69
N ARG A 182 -11.79 6.13 -18.83
CA ARG A 182 -11.81 4.94 -19.70
C ARG A 182 -10.90 3.83 -19.18
N HIS A 183 -9.92 4.16 -18.34
CA HIS A 183 -8.94 3.21 -17.80
C HIS A 183 -9.54 2.35 -16.67
N SER A 184 -10.44 1.44 -17.03
CA SER A 184 -10.97 0.41 -16.12
C SER A 184 -9.91 -0.63 -15.73
N PHE A 185 -10.22 -1.52 -14.80
CA PHE A 185 -9.31 -2.60 -14.40
C PHE A 185 -8.99 -3.52 -15.59
N ILE A 186 -9.98 -3.84 -16.42
CA ILE A 186 -9.77 -4.61 -17.66
C ILE A 186 -8.89 -3.83 -18.64
N TYR A 187 -9.07 -2.51 -18.77
CA TYR A 187 -8.22 -1.69 -19.62
C TYR A 187 -6.75 -1.73 -19.17
N LEU A 188 -6.48 -1.75 -17.86
CA LEU A 188 -5.11 -1.90 -17.36
C LEU A 188 -4.49 -3.20 -17.86
N VAL A 189 -5.22 -4.32 -17.73
CA VAL A 189 -4.74 -5.64 -18.15
C VAL A 189 -4.53 -5.70 -19.67
N ASP A 190 -5.55 -5.33 -20.44
CA ASP A 190 -5.61 -5.58 -21.89
C ASP A 190 -4.88 -4.53 -22.74
N HIS A 191 -4.60 -3.33 -22.20
CA HIS A 191 -4.05 -2.22 -22.97
C HIS A 191 -2.85 -1.51 -22.33
N ILE A 192 -2.73 -1.49 -20.99
CA ILE A 192 -1.57 -0.87 -20.33
C ILE A 192 -0.44 -1.89 -20.15
N PHE A 193 -0.75 -3.05 -19.56
CA PHE A 193 0.26 -4.06 -19.24
C PHE A 193 0.48 -5.05 -20.38
N CYS A 194 -0.60 -5.61 -20.94
CA CYS A 194 -0.51 -6.65 -21.98
C CYS A 194 0.45 -7.79 -21.60
N ASP A 195 0.56 -8.08 -20.30
CA ASP A 195 1.50 -9.03 -19.72
C ASP A 195 0.74 -10.30 -19.33
N PRO A 196 1.17 -11.49 -19.76
CA PRO A 196 0.46 -12.74 -19.46
C PRO A 196 0.40 -13.05 -17.96
N ARG A 197 1.26 -12.43 -17.14
CA ARG A 197 1.24 -12.58 -15.67
C ARG A 197 0.18 -11.71 -15.00
N VAL A 198 -0.44 -10.77 -15.72
CA VAL A 198 -1.47 -9.88 -15.16
C VAL A 198 -2.83 -10.29 -15.73
N SER A 199 -3.75 -10.66 -14.85
CA SER A 199 -5.08 -11.15 -15.24
C SER A 199 -6.16 -10.59 -14.31
N TYR A 200 -7.41 -10.97 -14.56
CA TYR A 200 -8.54 -10.61 -13.74
C TYR A 200 -9.56 -11.74 -13.64
N PHE A 201 -10.31 -11.77 -12.55
CA PHE A 201 -11.43 -12.70 -12.36
C PHE A 201 -12.60 -12.01 -11.66
N LEU A 202 -13.71 -11.82 -12.38
CA LEU A 202 -14.96 -11.35 -11.79
C LEU A 202 -15.69 -12.54 -11.16
N LEU A 203 -15.96 -12.46 -9.85
CA LEU A 203 -16.58 -13.52 -9.07
C LEU A 203 -18.12 -13.52 -9.17
N ASP A 204 -18.73 -12.42 -9.64
CA ASP A 204 -20.20 -12.29 -9.76
C ASP A 204 -20.86 -13.46 -10.54
N PRO A 205 -20.31 -13.97 -11.66
CA PRO A 205 -20.93 -15.10 -12.38
C PRO A 205 -20.98 -16.40 -11.58
N ILE A 206 -20.10 -16.57 -10.60
CA ILE A 206 -19.99 -17.80 -9.79
C ILE A 206 -20.56 -17.63 -8.37
N MET A 207 -21.03 -16.43 -8.01
CA MET A 207 -21.44 -16.11 -6.64
C MET A 207 -22.57 -17.00 -6.10
N GLY A 208 -23.41 -17.56 -6.98
CA GLY A 208 -24.52 -18.46 -6.61
C GLY A 208 -24.16 -19.94 -6.60
N ILE A 209 -22.95 -20.31 -7.02
CA ILE A 209 -22.54 -21.70 -7.17
C ILE A 209 -21.87 -22.13 -5.86
N PHE A 210 -22.50 -23.04 -5.10
CA PHE A 210 -21.93 -23.58 -3.88
C PHE A 210 -21.40 -24.99 -4.11
N ILE A 211 -20.11 -25.18 -3.89
CA ILE A 211 -19.38 -26.43 -4.19
C ILE A 211 -19.10 -27.23 -2.91
N GLY A 212 -18.92 -28.54 -3.08
CA GLY A 212 -18.59 -29.47 -2.00
C GLY A 212 -17.14 -29.34 -1.50
N PRO A 213 -16.79 -29.99 -0.38
CA PRO A 213 -15.43 -29.99 0.15
C PRO A 213 -14.41 -30.63 -0.81
N ASP A 214 -14.80 -31.66 -1.56
CA ASP A 214 -13.91 -32.42 -2.45
C ASP A 214 -13.93 -31.92 -3.91
N ASP A 215 -14.71 -30.88 -4.20
CA ASP A 215 -14.73 -30.26 -5.54
C ASP A 215 -13.62 -29.22 -5.64
N HIS A 216 -12.55 -29.62 -6.32
CA HIS A 216 -11.38 -28.79 -6.62
C HIS A 216 -11.32 -28.30 -8.06
N VAL A 217 -12.42 -28.41 -8.82
CA VAL A 217 -12.48 -28.10 -10.25
C VAL A 217 -13.46 -26.98 -10.53
N THR A 218 -14.67 -27.06 -9.99
CA THR A 218 -15.74 -26.11 -10.29
C THR A 218 -15.44 -24.74 -9.69
N ASN A 219 -15.57 -23.67 -10.48
CA ASN A 219 -15.53 -22.32 -9.94
C ASN A 219 -16.81 -22.03 -9.14
N GLY A 220 -16.68 -21.62 -7.89
CA GLY A 220 -17.81 -21.40 -6.99
C GLY A 220 -17.38 -20.96 -5.61
N TYR A 221 -18.24 -21.16 -4.63
CA TYR A 221 -18.03 -20.79 -3.23
C TYR A 221 -18.13 -22.03 -2.35
N ARG A 222 -17.20 -22.15 -1.39
CA ARG A 222 -17.28 -23.18 -0.35
C ARG A 222 -17.76 -22.54 0.94
N ARG A 223 -18.71 -23.19 1.61
CA ARG A 223 -19.21 -22.74 2.92
C ARG A 223 -18.19 -23.07 4.01
N TYR A 224 -18.04 -22.16 4.95
CA TYR A 224 -17.22 -22.36 6.14
C TYR A 224 -17.91 -21.66 7.31
N GLU A 225 -18.34 -22.43 8.30
CA GLU A 225 -19.23 -21.94 9.37
C GLU A 225 -20.47 -21.23 8.78
N ASN A 226 -20.70 -19.97 9.15
CA ASN A 226 -21.77 -19.12 8.62
C ASN A 226 -21.28 -18.12 7.56
N VAL A 227 -20.08 -18.32 7.00
CA VAL A 227 -19.53 -17.56 5.87
C VAL A 227 -19.22 -18.49 4.69
N SER A 228 -18.61 -17.94 3.64
CA SER A 228 -18.18 -18.67 2.45
C SER A 228 -16.99 -17.96 1.81
N TYR A 229 -16.20 -18.68 1.03
CA TYR A 229 -15.05 -18.13 0.32
C TYR A 229 -15.01 -18.63 -1.13
N PRO A 230 -14.45 -17.83 -2.07
CA PRO A 230 -14.40 -18.20 -3.47
C PRO A 230 -13.32 -19.26 -3.71
N CYS A 231 -13.64 -20.17 -4.61
CA CYS A 231 -12.73 -21.13 -5.22
C CYS A 231 -12.82 -20.95 -6.73
N PHE A 232 -11.72 -20.62 -7.39
CA PHE A 232 -11.69 -20.35 -8.82
C PHE A 232 -10.33 -20.65 -9.42
N THR A 233 -10.29 -20.86 -10.73
CA THR A 233 -9.05 -21.05 -11.48
C THR A 233 -8.67 -19.75 -12.19
N THR A 234 -7.44 -19.28 -11.99
CA THR A 234 -6.89 -18.07 -12.62
C THR A 234 -6.63 -18.28 -14.11
N ALA A 235 -6.27 -17.20 -14.82
CA ALA A 235 -5.96 -17.28 -16.25
C ALA A 235 -4.74 -18.17 -16.54
N LEU A 236 -3.75 -18.20 -15.64
CA LEU A 236 -2.59 -19.09 -15.75
C LEU A 236 -2.82 -20.50 -15.18
N GLY A 237 -4.06 -20.84 -14.80
CA GLY A 237 -4.44 -22.18 -14.38
C GLY A 237 -4.20 -22.49 -12.89
N HIS A 238 -3.90 -21.48 -12.07
CA HIS A 238 -3.76 -21.68 -10.63
C HIS A 238 -5.14 -21.84 -9.98
N ARG A 239 -5.37 -22.98 -9.32
CA ARG A 239 -6.63 -23.22 -8.57
C ARG A 239 -6.55 -22.54 -7.21
N VAL A 240 -7.15 -21.36 -7.11
CA VAL A 240 -7.30 -20.60 -5.88
C VAL A 240 -8.44 -21.18 -5.06
N GLU A 241 -8.18 -21.54 -3.82
CA GLU A 241 -9.20 -21.83 -2.80
C GLU A 241 -8.90 -20.92 -1.62
N LEU A 242 -9.57 -19.77 -1.57
CA LEU A 242 -9.06 -18.58 -0.85
C LEU A 242 -8.78 -18.83 0.65
N ARG A 243 -9.44 -19.80 1.28
CA ARG A 243 -9.12 -20.20 2.65
C ARG A 243 -7.80 -20.94 2.79
N GLU A 244 -7.52 -21.86 1.88
CA GLU A 244 -6.45 -22.84 2.02
C GLU A 244 -5.16 -22.42 1.29
N GLY A 245 -5.29 -21.74 0.14
CA GLY A 245 -4.17 -21.38 -0.73
C GLY A 245 -4.39 -21.83 -2.17
N LEU A 246 -3.31 -22.23 -2.85
CA LEU A 246 -3.38 -22.78 -4.22
C LEU A 246 -3.40 -24.30 -4.18
N TRP A 247 -4.46 -24.92 -4.71
CA TRP A 247 -4.57 -26.36 -4.79
C TRP A 247 -3.59 -26.95 -5.82
N GLN A 248 -2.87 -28.00 -5.41
CA GLN A 248 -1.83 -28.70 -6.19
C GLN A 248 -2.18 -30.17 -6.47
N GLY A 249 -3.47 -30.55 -6.36
CA GLY A 249 -3.96 -31.91 -6.60
C GLY A 249 -3.88 -32.86 -5.39
N LYS A 250 -2.99 -32.60 -4.43
CA LYS A 250 -2.86 -33.39 -3.18
C LYS A 250 -2.75 -32.55 -1.91
N GLY A 251 -2.71 -31.23 -2.05
CA GLY A 251 -2.48 -30.30 -0.95
C GLY A 251 -2.42 -28.86 -1.49
N TYR A 252 -2.04 -27.92 -0.62
CA TYR A 252 -2.03 -26.50 -0.95
C TYR A 252 -0.62 -25.92 -0.86
N SER A 253 -0.25 -25.09 -1.83
CA SER A 253 0.95 -24.26 -1.72
C SER A 253 0.61 -22.92 -1.03
N SER A 254 1.59 -22.40 -0.29
CA SER A 254 1.44 -21.20 0.54
C SER A 254 1.73 -19.88 -0.19
N ASN A 255 2.14 -19.93 -1.45
CA ASN A 255 2.51 -18.78 -2.29
C ASN A 255 1.30 -18.02 -2.87
N LEU A 256 0.18 -18.00 -2.14
CA LEU A 256 -0.97 -17.14 -2.43
C LEU A 256 -0.93 -15.92 -1.51
N LYS A 257 -1.04 -14.74 -2.11
CA LYS A 257 -1.08 -13.45 -1.41
C LYS A 257 -2.38 -12.74 -1.74
N LEU A 258 -2.88 -11.97 -0.77
CA LEU A 258 -4.01 -11.08 -0.94
C LEU A 258 -3.58 -9.66 -0.56
N ILE A 259 -3.80 -8.71 -1.45
CA ILE A 259 -3.73 -7.28 -1.16
C ILE A 259 -5.15 -6.73 -1.28
N ASN A 260 -5.66 -6.16 -0.20
CA ASN A 260 -7.01 -5.63 -0.12
C ASN A 260 -6.98 -4.11 -0.38
N VAL A 261 -7.63 -3.63 -1.44
CA VAL A 261 -7.55 -2.23 -1.88
C VAL A 261 -8.95 -1.59 -1.94
N PRO A 262 -9.60 -1.34 -0.79
CA PRO A 262 -10.91 -0.69 -0.74
C PRO A 262 -10.86 0.79 -1.14
N VAL A 263 -11.94 1.30 -1.71
CA VAL A 263 -12.21 2.75 -1.74
C VAL A 263 -12.84 3.21 -0.42
N LEU A 264 -12.39 4.33 0.13
CA LEU A 264 -13.02 4.96 1.29
C LEU A 264 -14.28 5.71 0.87
N LYS A 265 -15.41 5.35 1.47
CA LYS A 265 -16.68 6.06 1.19
C LYS A 265 -17.72 5.89 2.29
N HIS A 266 -18.70 6.78 2.28
CA HIS A 266 -20.00 6.55 2.86
C HIS A 266 -20.66 5.31 2.24
N HIS A 267 -21.38 4.54 3.07
CA HIS A 267 -22.15 3.41 2.60
C HIS A 267 -23.66 3.65 2.65
N ASP A 268 -24.22 3.78 3.84
CA ASP A 268 -25.67 3.93 4.05
C ASP A 268 -25.95 4.54 5.43
N THR A 269 -27.18 5.01 5.66
CA THR A 269 -27.59 5.47 7.00
C THR A 269 -28.24 4.31 7.74
N GLY A 270 -27.70 3.96 8.91
CA GLY A 270 -28.24 2.91 9.78
C GLY A 270 -27.76 1.49 9.45
N GLY A 271 -26.86 1.34 8.47
CA GLY A 271 -26.20 0.08 8.14
C GLY A 271 -24.74 0.05 8.60
N SER A 272 -23.80 0.02 7.65
CA SER A 272 -22.36 0.08 7.98
C SER A 272 -21.83 1.50 8.13
N GLU A 273 -22.58 2.52 7.66
CA GLU A 273 -22.21 3.94 7.62
C GLU A 273 -21.05 4.25 6.65
N ILE A 274 -20.02 3.41 6.65
CA ILE A 274 -18.80 3.54 5.85
C ILE A 274 -18.49 2.23 5.11
N THR A 275 -17.68 2.35 4.05
CA THR A 275 -16.96 1.25 3.41
C THR A 275 -15.48 1.56 3.47
N ALA A 276 -14.72 0.60 4.00
CA ALA A 276 -13.26 0.58 4.07
C ALA A 276 -12.82 -0.90 4.08
N SER A 277 -11.67 -1.23 4.68
CA SER A 277 -10.98 -2.53 4.60
C SER A 277 -11.83 -3.70 5.06
N LEU A 278 -12.47 -3.62 6.23
CA LEU A 278 -13.24 -4.74 6.80
C LEU A 278 -14.50 -5.01 5.98
N LYS A 279 -15.29 -3.95 5.71
CA LYS A 279 -16.53 -4.08 4.93
C LYS A 279 -16.25 -4.61 3.52
N HIS A 280 -15.06 -4.34 2.95
CA HIS A 280 -14.69 -4.78 1.60
C HIS A 280 -14.60 -6.31 1.44
N PHE A 281 -14.39 -7.06 2.53
CA PHE A 281 -14.48 -8.53 2.53
C PHE A 281 -15.87 -9.07 2.19
N TYR A 282 -16.89 -8.22 2.16
CA TYR A 282 -18.18 -8.57 1.57
C TYR A 282 -18.05 -9.02 0.12
N GLY A 283 -17.13 -8.42 -0.62
CA GLY A 283 -16.83 -8.83 -1.99
C GLY A 283 -16.02 -10.13 -2.09
N LEU A 284 -15.84 -10.86 -0.97
CA LEU A 284 -15.24 -12.19 -0.93
C LEU A 284 -16.18 -13.23 -0.32
N VAL A 285 -17.29 -12.83 0.30
CA VAL A 285 -18.32 -13.77 0.77
C VAL A 285 -19.47 -13.79 -0.22
N SER A 286 -20.00 -14.98 -0.54
CA SER A 286 -21.24 -15.03 -1.31
C SER A 286 -22.40 -14.50 -0.46
N MET A 287 -23.32 -13.75 -1.08
CA MET A 287 -24.59 -13.35 -0.46
C MET A 287 -25.79 -14.19 -0.95
N ALA A 288 -25.53 -15.19 -1.80
CA ALA A 288 -26.56 -15.94 -2.52
C ALA A 288 -27.12 -17.15 -1.74
N ASP A 289 -26.68 -17.39 -0.50
CA ASP A 289 -27.16 -18.48 0.36
C ASP A 289 -28.27 -18.07 1.35
N GLY A 290 -28.90 -16.90 1.13
CA GLY A 290 -30.01 -16.41 1.96
C GLY A 290 -29.60 -15.66 3.23
N TYR A 291 -28.30 -15.51 3.51
CA TYR A 291 -27.80 -14.80 4.69
C TYR A 291 -27.49 -13.31 4.45
N SER A 292 -27.79 -12.78 3.26
CA SER A 292 -27.46 -11.40 2.86
C SER A 292 -27.88 -10.37 3.91
N SER A 293 -29.13 -10.38 4.38
CA SER A 293 -29.62 -9.37 5.34
C SER A 293 -28.88 -9.40 6.68
N TYR A 294 -28.61 -10.59 7.20
CA TYR A 294 -27.84 -10.73 8.43
C TYR A 294 -26.42 -10.25 8.23
N ARG A 295 -25.74 -10.76 7.19
CA ARG A 295 -24.35 -10.40 6.91
C ARG A 295 -24.19 -8.91 6.68
N HIS A 296 -25.15 -8.28 5.98
CA HIS A 296 -25.10 -6.87 5.59
C HIS A 296 -25.27 -5.89 6.77
N TYR A 297 -26.03 -6.29 7.80
CA TYR A 297 -26.47 -5.39 8.87
C TYR A 297 -26.25 -6.00 10.25
N ALA A 298 -27.06 -6.99 10.63
CA ALA A 298 -27.12 -7.49 12.01
C ALA A 298 -25.81 -8.15 12.48
N GLY A 299 -25.15 -8.88 11.59
CA GLY A 299 -23.90 -9.60 11.81
C GLY A 299 -22.73 -9.04 11.02
N LEU A 300 -22.73 -7.75 10.70
CA LEU A 300 -21.67 -7.10 9.91
C LEU A 300 -20.27 -7.33 10.52
N GLY A 301 -20.09 -6.97 11.79
CA GLY A 301 -18.79 -7.14 12.46
C GLY A 301 -18.37 -8.60 12.56
N GLU A 302 -19.32 -9.49 12.82
CA GLU A 302 -19.08 -10.94 12.83
C GLU A 302 -18.63 -11.46 11.47
N THR A 303 -19.32 -11.07 10.40
CA THR A 303 -19.01 -11.49 9.04
C THR A 303 -17.63 -11.01 8.62
N CYS A 304 -17.32 -9.73 8.84
CA CYS A 304 -16.02 -9.16 8.50
C CYS A 304 -14.89 -9.81 9.30
N GLY A 305 -15.04 -9.89 10.64
CA GLY A 305 -14.03 -10.49 11.52
C GLY A 305 -13.76 -11.95 11.17
N LYS A 306 -14.82 -12.74 10.92
CA LYS A 306 -14.69 -14.15 10.49
C LYS A 306 -14.01 -14.27 9.14
N MET A 307 -14.38 -13.47 8.15
CA MET A 307 -13.75 -13.54 6.83
C MET A 307 -12.25 -13.25 6.92
N VAL A 308 -11.86 -12.14 7.54
CA VAL A 308 -10.44 -11.72 7.65
C VAL A 308 -9.56 -12.81 8.24
N VAL A 309 -10.02 -13.50 9.28
CA VAL A 309 -9.23 -14.50 10.01
C VAL A 309 -9.42 -15.94 9.49
N SER A 310 -10.37 -16.16 8.59
CA SER A 310 -10.67 -17.50 8.06
C SER A 310 -10.24 -17.71 6.62
N VAL A 311 -9.91 -16.65 5.88
CA VAL A 311 -9.28 -16.79 4.56
C VAL A 311 -7.79 -16.48 4.64
N ILE A 312 -7.04 -16.63 3.54
CA ILE A 312 -5.67 -16.12 3.51
C ILE A 312 -5.66 -14.62 3.89
N THR A 313 -5.05 -14.32 5.03
CA THR A 313 -5.00 -12.96 5.56
C THR A 313 -4.34 -12.03 4.54
N PRO A 314 -4.92 -10.85 4.26
CA PRO A 314 -4.26 -9.88 3.40
C PRO A 314 -2.90 -9.53 3.98
N VAL A 315 -1.87 -9.56 3.15
CA VAL A 315 -0.54 -9.12 3.57
C VAL A 315 -0.47 -7.60 3.73
N LEU A 316 -1.42 -6.88 3.13
CA LEU A 316 -1.57 -5.44 3.23
C LEU A 316 -3.02 -5.03 2.88
N ASN A 317 -3.57 -4.10 3.65
CA ASN A 317 -4.76 -3.36 3.29
C ASN A 317 -4.33 -1.94 2.87
N ILE A 318 -4.78 -1.47 1.71
CA ILE A 318 -4.50 -0.11 1.20
C ILE A 318 -5.84 0.59 0.95
N ILE A 319 -6.21 1.52 1.81
CA ILE A 319 -7.39 2.36 1.59
C ILE A 319 -7.07 3.42 0.53
N ASP A 320 -7.77 3.34 -0.60
CA ASP A 320 -7.86 4.41 -1.58
C ASP A 320 -8.76 5.53 -1.05
N ALA A 321 -8.12 6.65 -0.69
CA ALA A 321 -8.76 7.90 -0.33
C ALA A 321 -8.29 9.04 -1.25
N ILE A 322 -7.97 8.75 -2.52
CA ILE A 322 -7.67 9.79 -3.51
C ILE A 322 -8.96 10.57 -3.79
N TRP A 323 -10.03 9.83 -4.07
CA TRP A 323 -11.40 10.31 -4.09
C TRP A 323 -12.20 9.60 -3.00
N VAL A 324 -12.93 10.37 -2.21
CA VAL A 324 -13.80 9.89 -1.14
C VAL A 324 -15.23 10.27 -1.48
N SER A 325 -16.13 9.28 -1.63
CA SER A 325 -17.55 9.60 -1.72
C SER A 325 -18.14 9.72 -0.32
N HIS A 326 -18.44 10.94 0.10
CA HIS A 326 -18.82 11.23 1.49
C HIS A 326 -20.33 11.19 1.71
N SER A 327 -21.17 11.15 0.68
CA SER A 327 -22.63 11.10 0.85
C SER A 327 -23.38 10.18 -0.13
N SER A 328 -22.65 9.40 -0.94
CA SER A 328 -23.25 8.45 -1.88
C SER A 328 -22.47 7.14 -1.90
N LEU A 329 -23.14 6.00 -1.67
CA LEU A 329 -22.54 4.68 -1.85
C LEU A 329 -21.95 4.46 -3.25
N THR A 330 -22.60 5.08 -4.24
CA THR A 330 -22.35 4.85 -5.66
C THR A 330 -21.19 5.69 -6.19
N GLY A 331 -20.68 6.64 -5.41
CA GLY A 331 -19.63 7.56 -5.86
C GLY A 331 -20.05 8.56 -6.94
N TYR A 332 -21.36 8.78 -7.06
CA TYR A 332 -21.98 9.71 -8.02
C TYR A 332 -23.30 10.25 -7.42
N PRO A 333 -23.75 11.47 -7.76
CA PRO A 333 -23.11 12.48 -8.61
C PRO A 333 -21.83 13.07 -8.01
N ALA A 334 -21.03 13.77 -8.83
CA ALA A 334 -19.75 14.34 -8.41
C ALA A 334 -19.86 15.26 -7.16
N SER A 335 -21.01 15.90 -6.94
CA SER A 335 -21.29 16.73 -5.76
C SER A 335 -21.32 15.94 -4.43
N THR A 336 -21.27 14.61 -4.48
CA THR A 336 -21.22 13.71 -3.32
C THR A 336 -19.81 13.15 -3.07
N THR A 337 -18.82 13.71 -3.77
CA THR A 337 -17.44 13.22 -3.78
C THR A 337 -16.47 14.34 -3.47
N PHE A 338 -15.39 14.00 -2.77
CA PHE A 338 -14.33 14.92 -2.38
C PHE A 338 -12.99 14.33 -2.78
N ARG A 339 -12.12 15.16 -3.36
CA ARG A 339 -10.76 14.74 -3.71
C ARG A 339 -9.84 14.93 -2.52
N ALA A 340 -9.63 13.87 -1.75
CA ALA A 340 -8.79 13.89 -0.55
C ALA A 340 -7.29 13.69 -0.85
N ASN A 341 -6.93 13.12 -2.01
CA ASN A 341 -5.55 12.93 -2.45
C ASN A 341 -4.66 12.22 -1.41
N GLN A 342 -5.21 11.17 -0.80
CA GLN A 342 -4.59 10.44 0.31
C GLN A 342 -4.62 8.93 0.09
N LEU A 343 -3.67 8.23 0.71
CA LEU A 343 -3.69 6.77 0.85
C LEU A 343 -3.38 6.41 2.30
N LEU A 344 -3.99 5.33 2.79
CA LEU A 344 -3.59 4.71 4.05
C LEU A 344 -3.30 3.24 3.83
N ALA A 345 -2.36 2.68 4.59
CA ALA A 345 -2.19 1.24 4.64
C ALA A 345 -1.86 0.73 6.03
N SER A 346 -2.23 -0.53 6.28
CA SER A 346 -1.84 -1.29 7.46
C SER A 346 -2.09 -2.78 7.22
N GLN A 347 -1.42 -3.62 8.02
CA GLN A 347 -1.78 -5.03 8.18
C GLN A 347 -2.96 -5.22 9.16
N ASP A 348 -3.28 -4.21 9.97
CA ASP A 348 -4.45 -4.19 10.85
C ASP A 348 -5.64 -3.47 10.17
N PRO A 349 -6.62 -4.19 9.62
CA PRO A 349 -7.78 -3.57 8.98
C PRO A 349 -8.74 -2.90 9.97
N VAL A 350 -8.73 -3.25 11.27
CA VAL A 350 -9.59 -2.60 12.28
C VAL A 350 -9.04 -1.21 12.57
N ALA A 351 -7.74 -1.12 12.85
CA ALA A 351 -7.09 0.16 13.11
C ALA A 351 -7.18 1.07 11.88
N LEU A 352 -7.00 0.49 10.68
CA LEU A 352 -7.04 1.24 9.43
C LEU A 352 -8.42 1.83 9.15
N ASP A 353 -9.49 1.07 9.36
CA ASP A 353 -10.87 1.54 9.18
C ASP A 353 -11.23 2.60 10.23
N TYR A 354 -10.86 2.38 11.49
CA TYR A 354 -11.05 3.36 12.57
C TYR A 354 -10.35 4.68 12.22
N TRP A 355 -9.08 4.62 11.82
CA TRP A 355 -8.27 5.80 11.52
C TRP A 355 -8.80 6.57 10.30
N ALA A 356 -9.12 5.86 9.21
CA ALA A 356 -9.65 6.47 7.99
C ALA A 356 -11.01 7.14 8.22
N ALA A 357 -11.88 6.51 9.02
CA ALA A 357 -13.16 7.10 9.42
C ALA A 357 -12.96 8.40 10.20
N LYS A 358 -12.09 8.38 11.23
CA LYS A 358 -11.88 9.53 12.12
C LYS A 358 -11.16 10.70 11.46
N TYR A 359 -10.11 10.43 10.69
CA TYR A 359 -9.16 11.43 10.24
C TYR A 359 -9.32 11.84 8.77
N ILE A 360 -10.12 11.12 7.98
CA ILE A 360 -10.36 11.45 6.57
C ILE A 360 -11.84 11.63 6.30
N LEU A 361 -12.67 10.60 6.49
CA LEU A 361 -14.07 10.67 6.08
C LEU A 361 -14.88 11.66 6.93
N PHE A 362 -14.88 11.51 8.25
CA PHE A 362 -15.63 12.40 9.15
C PHE A 362 -15.27 13.89 8.98
N PRO A 363 -13.99 14.30 8.85
CA PRO A 363 -13.64 15.70 8.63
C PRO A 363 -14.13 16.30 7.30
N ILE A 364 -14.44 15.48 6.29
CA ILE A 364 -14.92 15.98 4.98
C ILE A 364 -16.32 16.58 5.09
N ASP A 365 -17.23 15.95 5.85
CA ASP A 365 -18.64 16.35 5.89
C ASP A 365 -19.17 16.69 7.29
N ASN A 366 -18.37 16.44 8.34
CA ASN A 366 -18.75 16.58 9.76
C ASN A 366 -20.00 15.76 10.15
N ASN A 367 -20.31 14.70 9.40
CA ASN A 367 -21.41 13.81 9.72
C ASN A 367 -21.01 12.91 10.88
N SER A 368 -21.61 13.13 12.06
CA SER A 368 -21.30 12.35 13.27
C SER A 368 -21.44 10.84 13.09
N ARG A 369 -22.21 10.37 12.10
CA ARG A 369 -22.34 8.94 11.77
C ARG A 369 -21.08 8.31 11.16
N HIS A 370 -20.20 9.11 10.58
CA HIS A 370 -18.93 8.64 10.01
C HIS A 370 -17.78 8.67 11.03
N HIS A 371 -17.98 9.23 12.22
CA HIS A 371 -17.00 9.12 13.29
C HIS A 371 -16.97 7.66 13.80
N PRO A 372 -15.80 7.03 14.04
CA PRO A 372 -15.77 5.62 14.42
C PRO A 372 -16.41 5.31 15.78
N ASP A 373 -16.47 6.30 16.68
CA ASP A 373 -17.20 6.19 17.96
C ASP A 373 -18.72 6.30 17.81
N PHE A 374 -19.23 6.55 16.60
CA PHE A 374 -20.66 6.49 16.36
C PHE A 374 -21.17 5.08 16.66
N PRO A 375 -22.27 4.90 17.44
CA PRO A 375 -22.71 3.57 17.88
C PRO A 375 -22.90 2.53 16.78
N GLY A 376 -23.24 2.97 15.55
CA GLY A 376 -23.33 2.08 14.40
C GLY A 376 -21.97 1.49 14.00
N ILE A 377 -20.94 2.34 13.89
CA ILE A 377 -19.58 1.94 13.50
C ILE A 377 -18.86 1.22 14.63
N GLU A 378 -18.91 1.80 15.84
CA GLU A 378 -18.28 1.27 17.04
C GLU A 378 -18.65 -0.20 17.23
N LYS A 379 -19.95 -0.52 17.13
CA LYS A 379 -20.46 -1.86 17.37
C LYS A 379 -19.84 -2.89 16.44
N TRP A 380 -19.80 -2.62 15.14
CA TRP A 380 -19.31 -3.61 14.18
C TRP A 380 -17.77 -3.68 14.14
N LEU A 381 -17.07 -2.58 14.39
CA LEU A 381 -15.62 -2.58 14.56
C LEU A 381 -15.20 -3.39 15.80
N SER A 382 -15.86 -3.17 16.94
CA SER A 382 -15.62 -3.91 18.17
C SER A 382 -15.85 -5.41 17.98
N ALA A 383 -16.98 -5.80 17.38
CA ALA A 383 -17.28 -7.22 17.12
C ALA A 383 -16.25 -7.86 16.18
N ALA A 384 -15.81 -7.17 15.12
CA ALA A 384 -14.77 -7.69 14.22
C ALA A 384 -13.43 -7.85 14.97
N CYS A 385 -13.03 -6.85 15.75
CA CYS A 385 -11.82 -6.85 16.56
C CYS A 385 -11.79 -8.02 17.56
N GLU A 386 -12.88 -8.22 18.29
CA GLU A 386 -13.03 -9.30 19.26
C GLU A 386 -12.91 -10.68 18.60
N ILE A 387 -13.57 -10.89 17.46
CA ILE A 387 -13.53 -12.17 16.75
C ILE A 387 -12.14 -12.50 16.21
N ILE A 388 -11.47 -11.52 15.59
CA ILE A 388 -10.12 -11.69 15.06
C ILE A 388 -9.16 -12.04 16.21
N ASN A 389 -9.20 -11.26 17.29
CA ASN A 389 -8.31 -11.46 18.44
C ASN A 389 -8.62 -12.76 19.20
N ALA A 390 -9.88 -13.15 19.32
CA ALA A 390 -10.28 -14.41 19.95
C ALA A 390 -9.78 -15.65 19.18
N ARG A 391 -9.48 -15.49 17.88
CA ARG A 391 -8.90 -16.54 17.02
C ARG A 391 -7.37 -16.46 16.90
N GLY A 392 -6.71 -15.71 17.79
CA GLY A 392 -5.24 -15.61 17.84
C GLY A 392 -4.64 -14.48 17.01
N GLY A 393 -5.48 -13.60 16.44
CA GLY A 393 -5.06 -12.44 15.66
C GLY A 393 -4.55 -12.79 14.26
N LEU A 394 -3.65 -11.97 13.70
CA LEU A 394 -3.30 -12.01 12.27
C LEU A 394 -1.86 -12.43 11.95
N LYS A 395 -1.00 -12.60 12.97
CA LYS A 395 0.44 -12.77 12.76
C LYS A 395 0.74 -14.03 11.95
N ASP A 396 1.47 -13.84 10.87
CA ASP A 396 1.99 -14.88 9.99
C ASP A 396 3.30 -14.38 9.37
N LEU A 397 4.42 -14.66 10.06
CA LEU A 397 5.75 -14.23 9.62
C LEU A 397 6.19 -14.88 8.30
N ALA A 398 5.69 -16.09 8.00
CA ALA A 398 5.95 -16.73 6.72
C ALA A 398 5.34 -15.94 5.56
N ARG A 399 4.26 -15.20 5.82
CA ARG A 399 3.66 -14.27 4.86
C ARG A 399 4.08 -12.80 5.01
N GLY A 400 4.87 -12.48 6.04
CA GLY A 400 5.34 -11.12 6.33
C GLY A 400 4.35 -10.31 7.16
N ILE A 401 3.39 -10.98 7.82
CA ILE A 401 2.37 -10.35 8.65
C ILE A 401 2.84 -10.34 10.10
N VAL A 402 3.02 -9.14 10.65
CA VAL A 402 3.59 -8.93 11.99
C VAL A 402 2.55 -8.57 13.05
N VAL A 403 1.32 -8.26 12.65
CA VAL A 403 0.22 -7.86 13.54
C VAL A 403 -0.27 -9.04 14.38
N GLU A 404 0.12 -9.06 15.66
CA GLU A 404 -0.32 -10.10 16.61
C GLU A 404 -1.79 -10.00 16.98
N ARG A 405 -2.27 -8.78 17.18
CA ARG A 405 -3.66 -8.50 17.54
C ARG A 405 -4.10 -7.24 16.81
N VAL A 406 -5.35 -7.21 16.39
CA VAL A 406 -5.96 -6.01 15.81
C VAL A 406 -6.50 -5.11 16.92
N THR A 407 -6.60 -3.81 16.64
CA THR A 407 -7.06 -2.84 17.65
C THR A 407 -7.91 -1.71 17.06
N LYS A 408 -8.80 -1.17 17.89
CA LYS A 408 -9.48 0.11 17.66
C LYS A 408 -9.00 1.20 18.63
N ASN A 409 -8.07 0.87 19.53
CA ASN A 409 -7.55 1.79 20.52
C ASN A 409 -6.40 2.58 19.91
N GLU A 410 -6.56 3.90 19.73
CA GLU A 410 -5.53 4.76 19.16
C GLU A 410 -4.21 4.74 19.95
N ALA A 411 -4.23 4.45 21.25
CA ALA A 411 -2.99 4.34 22.03
C ALA A 411 -2.15 3.10 21.64
N GLU A 412 -2.73 2.14 20.93
CA GLU A 412 -2.10 0.94 20.40
C GLU A 412 -1.80 1.07 18.90
N MET A 413 -1.88 2.29 18.34
CA MET A 413 -1.62 2.58 16.94
C MET A 413 -0.36 3.42 16.80
N ASN A 414 0.51 3.05 15.84
CA ASN A 414 1.69 3.81 15.48
C ASN A 414 1.50 4.42 14.09
N ALA A 415 1.00 5.65 14.03
CA ALA A 415 0.72 6.31 12.76
C ALA A 415 1.96 7.03 12.21
N HIS A 416 2.51 6.48 11.14
CA HIS A 416 3.54 7.09 10.31
C HIS A 416 2.87 7.90 9.21
N SER A 417 3.29 9.15 8.99
CA SER A 417 2.71 9.97 7.92
C SER A 417 3.76 10.80 7.19
N THR A 418 3.57 11.00 5.89
CA THR A 418 4.42 11.85 5.06
C THR A 418 3.66 12.43 3.87
N GLU A 419 4.22 13.47 3.26
CA GLU A 419 3.73 14.02 2.00
C GLU A 419 4.18 13.17 0.82
N ALA A 420 3.34 13.07 -0.20
CA ALA A 420 3.67 12.35 -1.42
C ALA A 420 4.95 12.94 -2.06
N GLY A 421 5.90 12.07 -2.37
CA GLY A 421 7.18 12.46 -2.99
C GLY A 421 8.31 12.79 -2.02
N ASN A 422 8.06 12.93 -0.71
CA ASN A 422 9.13 13.23 0.26
C ASN A 422 10.25 12.17 0.28
N PHE A 423 9.91 10.92 0.00
CA PHE A 423 10.82 9.77 -0.07
C PHE A 423 11.70 9.78 -1.34
N LEU A 424 11.28 10.43 -2.43
CA LEU A 424 12.09 10.59 -3.65
C LEU A 424 13.33 11.48 -3.44
N HIS A 425 13.55 11.98 -2.21
CA HIS A 425 14.61 12.92 -1.88
C HIS A 425 15.70 12.38 -0.95
N GLN A 426 15.61 11.13 -0.46
CA GLN A 426 16.45 10.73 0.67
C GLN A 426 17.69 9.93 0.31
N ILE A 427 17.63 9.03 -0.69
CA ILE A 427 18.80 8.25 -1.08
C ILE A 427 19.67 9.07 -2.04
N LYS A 428 20.78 9.59 -1.53
CA LYS A 428 21.80 10.28 -2.30
C LYS A 428 23.05 9.43 -2.33
N MET A 429 23.52 9.15 -3.53
CA MET A 429 24.81 8.53 -3.78
C MET A 429 25.89 9.61 -3.86
N SER A 430 27.08 9.35 -3.34
CA SER A 430 28.21 10.27 -3.47
C SER A 430 29.51 9.50 -3.65
N VAL A 431 30.41 10.06 -4.46
CA VAL A 431 31.74 9.49 -4.71
C VAL A 431 32.80 10.51 -4.29
N PHE A 432 33.77 10.07 -3.49
CA PHE A 432 34.86 10.91 -3.00
C PHE A 432 36.24 10.27 -3.24
N PRO A 433 37.20 11.00 -3.83
CA PRO A 433 37.02 12.29 -4.48
C PRO A 433 36.14 12.16 -5.73
N SER A 434 35.46 13.23 -6.15
CA SER A 434 34.64 13.28 -7.37
C SER A 434 35.43 13.63 -8.64
N GLU A 435 36.73 13.92 -8.49
CA GLU A 435 37.68 14.17 -9.56
C GLU A 435 39.04 13.56 -9.23
N LEU A 436 39.65 12.91 -10.22
CA LEU A 436 40.93 12.23 -10.12
C LEU A 436 41.86 12.72 -11.24
N SER A 437 42.98 13.34 -10.85
CA SER A 437 44.00 13.78 -11.82
C SER A 437 45.18 12.81 -11.90
N PHE A 438 45.55 12.38 -13.10
CA PHE A 438 46.68 11.50 -13.38
C PHE A 438 47.71 12.26 -14.20
N VAL A 439 48.97 12.20 -13.77
CA VAL A 439 50.08 12.87 -14.47
C VAL A 439 51.07 11.83 -14.96
N PHE A 440 51.38 11.84 -16.25
CA PHE A 440 52.38 10.97 -16.87
C PHE A 440 53.52 11.81 -17.43
N ALA A 441 54.77 11.38 -17.20
CA ALA A 441 55.97 12.03 -17.70
C ALA A 441 56.86 11.01 -18.42
N GLY A 442 57.46 11.39 -19.54
CA GLY A 442 58.52 10.64 -20.24
C GLY A 442 58.03 9.56 -21.21
N SER A 443 58.96 9.01 -22.01
CA SER A 443 58.72 8.17 -23.20
C SER A 443 58.51 6.67 -22.94
N ARG A 444 58.01 6.26 -21.76
CA ARG A 444 57.80 4.83 -21.47
C ARG A 444 56.60 4.25 -22.23
N ALA A 445 56.73 3.00 -22.69
CA ALA A 445 55.74 2.26 -23.48
C ALA A 445 54.49 1.83 -22.71
N ILE A 446 54.53 1.76 -21.38
CA ILE A 446 53.38 1.46 -20.51
C ILE A 446 53.16 2.64 -19.56
N ARG A 447 51.98 3.25 -19.64
CA ARG A 447 51.58 4.41 -18.83
C ARG A 447 50.28 4.10 -18.09
N ILE A 448 50.35 3.30 -17.04
CA ILE A 448 49.20 2.96 -16.20
C ILE A 448 49.37 3.58 -14.81
N LYS A 449 48.35 4.25 -14.31
CA LYS A 449 48.26 4.73 -12.92
C LYS A 449 46.89 4.43 -12.34
N GLU A 450 46.86 4.15 -11.05
CA GLU A 450 45.63 3.87 -10.31
C GLU A 450 45.43 4.92 -9.22
N LYS A 451 44.16 5.23 -8.95
CA LYS A 451 43.73 6.03 -7.81
C LYS A 451 42.45 5.46 -7.24
N GLU A 452 42.23 5.69 -5.96
CA GLU A 452 41.04 5.23 -5.27
C GLU A 452 39.97 6.32 -5.22
N ALA A 453 38.71 5.88 -5.29
CA ALA A 453 37.54 6.65 -4.94
C ALA A 453 36.62 5.81 -4.04
N PHE A 454 35.83 6.48 -3.22
CA PHE A 454 34.95 5.85 -2.24
C PHE A 454 33.51 6.22 -2.55
N LEU A 455 32.71 5.21 -2.84
CA LEU A 455 31.28 5.34 -3.03
C LEU A 455 30.57 5.23 -1.68
N SER A 456 29.67 6.17 -1.41
CA SER A 456 28.83 6.16 -0.22
C SER A 456 27.39 6.56 -0.54
N PHE A 457 26.49 6.24 0.38
CA PHE A 457 25.06 6.52 0.30
C PHE A 457 24.63 7.25 1.58
N SER A 458 23.64 8.14 1.48
CA SER A 458 23.02 8.81 2.64
C SER A 458 22.44 7.81 3.63
N GLU A 459 21.87 6.72 3.11
CA GLU A 459 21.34 5.62 3.91
C GLU A 459 22.28 4.41 3.93
N ASN A 460 22.30 3.69 5.05
CA ASN A 460 23.17 2.53 5.24
C ASN A 460 22.50 1.22 4.81
N PHE A 461 22.07 1.16 3.55
CA PHE A 461 21.47 -0.03 2.93
C PHE A 461 22.38 -0.62 1.83
N PRO A 462 22.24 -1.92 1.52
CA PRO A 462 23.00 -2.59 0.47
C PRO A 462 22.48 -2.24 -0.94
N PHE A 463 22.60 -0.98 -1.34
CA PHE A 463 22.21 -0.51 -2.67
C PHE A 463 23.09 -1.12 -3.77
N ARG A 464 22.49 -1.71 -4.80
CA ARG A 464 23.23 -2.20 -5.97
C ARG A 464 23.64 -1.00 -6.83
N TRP A 465 24.88 -1.01 -7.29
CA TRP A 465 25.39 0.02 -8.19
C TRP A 465 26.26 -0.60 -9.28
N TRP A 466 26.36 0.09 -10.42
CA TRP A 466 27.33 -0.22 -11.46
C TRP A 466 27.95 1.05 -12.03
N ALA A 467 29.09 0.93 -12.68
CA ALA A 467 29.86 2.03 -13.21
C ALA A 467 30.29 1.76 -14.66
N GLU A 468 30.15 2.78 -15.50
CA GLU A 468 30.52 2.75 -16.91
C GLU A 468 31.44 3.94 -17.22
N SER A 469 32.49 3.73 -18.01
CA SER A 469 33.34 4.84 -18.48
C SER A 469 32.97 5.23 -19.91
N ASP A 470 33.05 6.53 -20.21
CA ASP A 470 32.92 7.06 -21.58
C ASP A 470 34.19 6.91 -22.44
N SER A 471 35.25 6.34 -21.87
CA SER A 471 36.59 6.39 -22.44
C SER A 471 37.32 5.06 -22.26
N ASP A 472 37.91 4.53 -23.34
CA ASP A 472 38.67 3.26 -23.31
C ASP A 472 39.95 3.32 -22.46
N TRP A 473 40.49 4.54 -22.23
CA TRP A 473 41.70 4.75 -21.44
C TRP A 473 41.43 4.87 -19.94
N LEU A 474 40.16 4.94 -19.50
CA LEU A 474 39.77 5.10 -18.11
C LEU A 474 38.93 3.89 -17.69
N LEU A 475 39.44 3.12 -16.72
CA LEU A 475 38.83 1.87 -16.28
C LEU A 475 38.46 1.96 -14.80
N VAL A 476 37.40 1.27 -14.40
CA VAL A 476 36.86 1.27 -13.04
C VAL A 476 36.72 -0.16 -12.52
N GLU A 477 37.24 -0.44 -11.33
CA GLU A 477 37.23 -1.77 -10.72
C GLU A 477 36.91 -1.70 -9.20
N PRO A 478 35.89 -2.41 -8.70
CA PRO A 478 34.93 -3.20 -9.47
C PRO A 478 33.99 -2.31 -10.30
N ALA A 479 33.51 -2.80 -11.44
CA ALA A 479 32.53 -2.10 -12.28
C ALA A 479 31.10 -2.20 -11.73
N SER A 480 30.87 -2.99 -10.69
CA SER A 480 29.60 -3.10 -9.98
C SER A 480 29.80 -3.54 -8.55
N GLY A 481 28.89 -3.18 -7.65
CA GLY A 481 28.97 -3.56 -6.25
C GLY A 481 27.67 -3.36 -5.48
N ILE A 482 27.77 -3.53 -4.17
CA ILE A 482 26.65 -3.41 -3.23
C ILE A 482 27.07 -2.52 -2.07
N GLY A 483 26.24 -1.52 -1.75
CA GLY A 483 26.45 -0.58 -0.67
C GLY A 483 27.73 0.24 -0.84
N LYS A 484 28.22 0.77 0.28
CA LYS A 484 29.45 1.58 0.31
C LYS A 484 30.63 0.76 -0.19
N SER A 485 31.38 1.30 -1.13
CA SER A 485 32.40 0.53 -1.86
C SER A 485 33.65 1.36 -2.10
N ARG A 486 34.82 0.73 -1.99
CA ARG A 486 36.09 1.28 -2.50
C ARG A 486 36.21 0.91 -3.98
N ILE A 487 36.46 1.90 -4.82
CA ILE A 487 36.59 1.78 -6.26
C ILE A 487 38.01 2.17 -6.66
N ILE A 488 38.66 1.37 -7.49
CA ILE A 488 39.95 1.64 -8.09
C ILE A 488 39.71 2.16 -9.51
N VAL A 489 40.20 3.36 -9.79
CA VAL A 489 40.18 3.97 -11.12
C VAL A 489 41.57 3.87 -11.74
N ARG A 490 41.66 3.19 -12.87
CA ARG A 490 42.90 2.95 -13.61
C ARG A 490 42.90 3.78 -14.89
N ALA A 491 43.84 4.71 -14.99
CA ALA A 491 44.10 5.45 -16.22
C ALA A 491 45.22 4.75 -17.00
N ASN A 492 44.94 4.33 -18.24
CA ASN A 492 45.88 3.75 -19.19
C ASN A 492 46.15 4.74 -20.33
N ALA A 493 47.24 5.51 -20.20
CA ALA A 493 47.68 6.47 -21.20
C ALA A 493 48.63 5.86 -22.27
N SER A 494 48.67 4.53 -22.39
CA SER A 494 49.50 3.86 -23.39
C SER A 494 48.89 4.08 -24.79
N GLY A 495 49.69 4.59 -25.72
CA GLY A 495 49.21 4.95 -27.07
C GLY A 495 48.52 6.32 -27.17
N LEU A 496 48.38 7.06 -26.07
CA LEU A 496 47.93 8.45 -26.10
C LEU A 496 49.11 9.41 -26.34
N ASP A 497 48.90 10.36 -27.26
CA ASP A 497 49.83 11.45 -27.53
C ASP A 497 49.97 12.41 -26.35
N ARG A 498 50.95 13.31 -26.42
CA ARG A 498 51.09 14.39 -25.45
C ARG A 498 49.85 15.28 -25.49
N GLY A 499 49.26 15.55 -24.33
CA GLY A 499 48.03 16.32 -24.25
C GLY A 499 47.30 16.16 -22.93
N ARG A 500 46.14 16.83 -22.85
CA ARG A 500 45.20 16.73 -21.73
C ARG A 500 43.96 15.97 -22.20
N TYR A 501 43.63 14.91 -21.47
CA TYR A 501 42.47 14.06 -21.73
C TYR A 501 41.51 14.15 -20.55
N ARG A 502 40.21 14.19 -20.83
CA ARG A 502 39.14 14.18 -19.83
C ARG A 502 38.18 13.05 -20.14
N GLY A 503 37.85 12.27 -19.12
CA GLY A 503 36.90 11.17 -19.21
C GLY A 503 35.97 11.19 -18.01
N LEU A 504 34.79 10.60 -18.17
CA LEU A 504 33.78 10.46 -17.14
C LEU A 504 33.57 8.97 -16.84
N ILE A 505 33.42 8.69 -15.55
CA ILE A 505 32.82 7.44 -15.08
C ILE A 505 31.44 7.79 -14.54
N TYR A 506 30.42 7.18 -15.12
CA TYR A 506 29.03 7.26 -14.72
C TYR A 506 28.75 6.13 -13.74
N ILE A 507 28.40 6.48 -12.49
CA ILE A 507 28.03 5.50 -11.47
C ILE A 507 26.51 5.56 -11.32
N TYR A 508 25.84 4.43 -11.54
CA TYR A 508 24.40 4.28 -11.48
C TYR A 508 23.99 3.53 -10.22
N CYS A 509 22.92 4.00 -9.58
CA CYS A 509 22.19 3.29 -8.54
C CYS A 509 20.69 3.57 -8.76
N PRO A 510 19.86 2.56 -9.10
CA PRO A 510 18.44 2.77 -9.41
C PRO A 510 17.66 3.45 -8.29
N ASP A 511 18.10 3.25 -7.04
CA ASP A 511 17.44 3.78 -5.85
C ASP A 511 17.90 5.18 -5.45
N ALA A 512 19.02 5.65 -5.99
CA ALA A 512 19.56 6.96 -5.66
C ALA A 512 18.92 8.03 -6.53
N ALA A 513 18.32 9.04 -5.89
CA ALA A 513 17.62 10.14 -6.55
C ALA A 513 18.54 10.98 -7.46
N ASN A 514 19.85 10.95 -7.22
CA ASN A 514 20.87 11.64 -8.00
C ASN A 514 21.68 10.72 -8.91
N SER A 515 21.13 9.55 -9.27
CA SER A 515 21.73 8.64 -10.24
C SER A 515 21.53 9.16 -11.68
N PRO A 516 22.56 9.15 -12.55
CA PRO A 516 23.94 8.76 -12.25
C PRO A 516 24.74 9.84 -11.51
N VAL A 517 25.69 9.41 -10.67
CA VAL A 517 26.73 10.27 -10.09
C VAL A 517 27.99 10.18 -10.95
N LEU A 518 28.62 11.33 -11.19
CA LEU A 518 29.81 11.44 -12.05
C LEU A 518 31.10 11.44 -11.23
N LEU A 519 32.07 10.62 -11.67
CA LEU A 519 33.46 10.67 -11.26
C LEU A 519 34.32 11.12 -12.45
N LYS A 520 35.01 12.25 -12.31
CA LYS A 520 35.83 12.83 -13.39
C LYS A 520 37.25 12.28 -13.35
N GLY A 521 37.76 11.83 -14.50
CA GLY A 521 39.17 11.48 -14.70
C GLY A 521 39.86 12.50 -15.60
N ASP A 522 40.92 13.12 -15.10
CA ASP A 522 41.75 14.08 -15.84
C ASP A 522 43.16 13.50 -16.03
N VAL A 523 43.61 13.29 -17.26
CA VAL A 523 44.97 12.80 -17.58
C VAL A 523 45.79 13.92 -18.23
N ASN A 524 46.96 14.23 -17.68
CA ASN A 524 47.93 15.14 -18.28
C ASN A 524 49.21 14.38 -18.64
N ILE A 525 49.63 14.48 -19.90
CA ILE A 525 50.81 13.80 -20.45
C ILE A 525 51.84 14.84 -20.90
N PHE A 526 53.00 14.86 -20.25
CA PHE A 526 54.12 15.77 -20.50
C PHE A 526 55.27 15.13 -21.28
#